data_AF-A0A7S3AHU7-F1
#
_entry.id   AF-A0A7S3AHU7-F1
#
_cell.length_a   1.000
_cell.length_b   1.000
_cell.length_c   1.000
_cell.angle_alpha   90.00
_cell.angle_beta   90.00
_cell.angle_gamma   90.00
#
_symmetry.space_group_name_H-M   'P 1'
#
loop_
_entity.id
_entity.type
_entity.pdbx_description
1 polymer ?
#
loop_
_entity_poly.entity_id
_entity_poly.type
_entity_poly.pdbx_seq_one_letter_code
_entity_poly.pdbx_strand_id
1 'polypeptide(L)'
;MDAALCRLVKQKDVDAGFFYVLFKNMERARADGDDKLERLLVHLHTRTQEELEKQADPALALLHKLTRTDDAGIRGRVLRHHMVPQTSVKLPDGTEMPLSPPAPAQVSPAALATAIEGAINSVMNMAVDPDVLRATAEEVRTVAKEARAVVVEAYPQEVVDEFSEALTPVFSRALPPKPMSEPSLVEPSAEA
;
A
#
# COMPACT_ATOMS: atom_id res chain seq x y z
N MET A 1 19.40 -20.28 -12.80
CA MET A 1 18.85 -19.06 -13.41
C MET A 1 18.17 -18.21 -12.34
N ASP A 2 17.15 -18.75 -11.67
CA ASP A 2 16.43 -18.08 -10.56
C ASP A 2 17.33 -17.52 -9.45
N ALA A 3 18.30 -18.31 -8.97
CA ALA A 3 19.21 -17.85 -7.92
C ALA A 3 20.07 -16.64 -8.30
N ALA A 4 20.38 -16.47 -9.60
CA ALA A 4 21.10 -15.30 -10.10
C ALA A 4 20.16 -14.08 -10.19
N LEU A 5 18.91 -14.30 -10.61
CA LEU A 5 17.88 -13.27 -10.67
C LEU A 5 17.49 -12.74 -9.28
N CYS A 6 17.29 -13.63 -8.31
CA CYS A 6 17.09 -13.26 -6.90
C CYS A 6 18.26 -12.43 -6.37
N ARG A 7 19.50 -12.70 -6.82
CA ARG A 7 20.67 -11.95 -6.41
C ARG A 7 20.68 -10.53 -7.00
N LEU A 8 20.39 -10.41 -8.30
CA LEU A 8 20.29 -9.12 -8.98
C LEU A 8 19.21 -8.22 -8.39
N VAL A 9 18.03 -8.79 -8.10
CA VAL A 9 16.93 -8.07 -7.43
C VAL A 9 17.37 -7.61 -6.03
N LYS A 10 17.99 -8.50 -5.23
CA LYS A 10 18.51 -8.16 -3.89
C LYS A 10 19.60 -7.08 -3.91
N GLN A 11 20.35 -6.97 -5.00
CA GLN A 11 21.40 -5.98 -5.19
C GLN A 11 20.87 -4.64 -5.73
N LYS A 12 19.56 -4.53 -6.02
CA LYS A 12 18.93 -3.38 -6.68
C LYS A 12 19.49 -3.09 -8.09
N ASP A 13 20.05 -4.11 -8.74
CA ASP A 13 20.57 -4.03 -10.11
C ASP A 13 19.49 -4.29 -11.18
N VAL A 14 18.21 -4.31 -10.76
CA VAL A 14 17.05 -4.45 -11.65
C VAL A 14 16.31 -3.12 -11.67
N ASP A 15 16.33 -2.47 -12.83
CA ASP A 15 15.73 -1.15 -13.05
C ASP A 15 14.69 -1.18 -14.19
N ALA A 16 14.14 -0.01 -14.53
CA ALA A 16 13.22 0.13 -15.65
C ALA A 16 13.83 -0.28 -17.01
N GLY A 17 15.15 -0.13 -17.17
CA GLY A 17 15.88 -0.54 -18.37
C GLY A 17 15.90 -2.06 -18.56
N PHE A 18 16.07 -2.80 -17.46
CA PHE A 18 15.96 -4.27 -17.48
C PHE A 18 14.60 -4.73 -18.00
N PHE A 19 13.51 -4.15 -17.48
CA PHE A 19 12.15 -4.49 -17.93
C PHE A 19 11.91 -4.12 -19.38
N TYR A 20 12.37 -2.95 -19.82
CA TYR A 20 12.26 -2.53 -21.22
C TYR A 20 12.89 -3.55 -22.17
N VAL A 21 14.12 -3.99 -21.88
CA VAL A 21 14.83 -4.99 -22.69
C VAL A 21 14.12 -6.34 -22.64
N LEU A 22 13.63 -6.75 -21.47
CA LEU A 22 12.90 -8.00 -21.31
C LEU A 22 11.64 -8.02 -22.17
N PHE A 23 10.84 -6.95 -22.14
CA PHE A 23 9.65 -6.81 -22.99
C PHE A 23 9.99 -6.79 -24.47
N LYS A 24 11.04 -6.07 -24.89
CA LYS A 24 11.49 -6.05 -26.30
C LYS A 24 11.90 -7.43 -26.79
N ASN A 25 12.56 -8.21 -25.94
CA ASN A 25 12.95 -9.57 -26.27
C ASN A 25 11.75 -10.52 -26.34
N MET A 26 10.72 -10.31 -25.49
CA MET A 26 9.47 -11.08 -25.57
C MET A 26 8.72 -10.79 -26.87
N GLU A 27 8.59 -9.52 -27.24
CA GLU A 27 7.98 -9.12 -28.52
C GLU A 27 8.71 -9.75 -29.71
N ARG A 28 10.05 -9.75 -29.67
CA ARG A 28 10.87 -10.36 -30.71
C ARG A 28 10.72 -11.88 -30.75
N ALA A 29 10.78 -12.58 -29.62
CA ALA A 29 10.60 -14.02 -29.56
C ALA A 29 9.24 -14.45 -30.12
N ARG A 30 8.19 -13.68 -29.82
CA ARG A 30 6.85 -13.87 -30.39
C ARG A 30 6.82 -13.64 -31.90
N ALA A 31 7.46 -12.58 -32.39
CA ALA A 31 7.52 -12.28 -33.82
C ALA A 31 8.31 -13.34 -34.61
N ASP A 32 9.37 -13.88 -34.00
CA ASP A 32 10.22 -14.91 -34.59
C ASP A 32 9.62 -16.34 -34.43
N GLY A 33 8.50 -16.48 -33.71
CA GLY A 33 7.83 -17.77 -33.47
C GLY A 33 8.63 -18.72 -32.55
N ASP A 34 9.54 -18.19 -31.73
CA ASP A 34 10.32 -18.97 -30.78
C ASP A 34 9.56 -19.12 -29.45
N ASP A 35 8.63 -20.08 -29.43
CA ASP A 35 7.79 -20.39 -28.27
C ASP A 35 8.61 -20.76 -27.02
N LYS A 36 9.82 -21.32 -27.18
CA LYS A 36 10.66 -21.71 -26.05
C LYS A 36 11.29 -20.48 -25.40
N LEU A 37 11.81 -19.57 -26.22
CA LEU A 37 12.37 -18.31 -25.74
C LEU A 37 11.27 -17.41 -25.15
N GLU A 38 10.10 -17.32 -25.79
CA GLU A 38 8.98 -16.54 -25.25
C GLU A 38 8.57 -17.05 -23.86
N ARG A 39 8.38 -18.37 -23.68
CA ARG A 39 8.03 -18.95 -22.37
C ARG A 39 9.09 -18.69 -21.31
N LEU A 40 10.37 -18.74 -21.67
CA LEU A 40 11.47 -18.45 -20.74
C LEU A 40 11.47 -16.99 -20.30
N LEU A 41 11.24 -16.05 -21.24
CA LEU A 41 11.20 -14.62 -20.94
C LEU A 41 9.96 -14.24 -20.12
N VAL A 42 8.80 -14.84 -20.39
CA VAL A 42 7.60 -14.72 -19.55
C VAL A 42 7.89 -15.22 -18.13
N HIS A 43 8.53 -16.38 -18.00
CA HIS A 43 8.91 -16.91 -16.69
C HIS A 43 9.86 -15.98 -15.94
N LEU A 44 10.89 -15.45 -16.62
CA LEU A 44 11.79 -14.46 -16.04
C LEU A 44 11.06 -13.20 -15.57
N HIS A 45 10.14 -12.68 -16.38
CA HIS A 45 9.34 -11.51 -16.04
C HIS A 45 8.54 -11.76 -14.76
N THR A 46 7.77 -12.86 -14.72
CA THR A 46 6.96 -13.23 -13.55
C THR A 46 7.83 -13.42 -12.30
N ARG A 47 8.95 -14.14 -12.40
CA ARG A 47 9.85 -14.37 -11.26
C ARG A 47 10.52 -13.08 -10.77
N THR A 48 10.85 -12.16 -11.66
CA THR A 48 11.40 -10.85 -11.30
C THR A 48 10.36 -10.02 -10.55
N GLN A 49 9.12 -10.01 -11.02
CA GLN A 49 8.03 -9.34 -10.33
C GLN A 49 7.79 -9.96 -8.94
N GLU A 50 7.70 -11.28 -8.83
CA GLU A 50 7.55 -11.96 -7.53
C GLU A 50 8.68 -11.63 -6.54
N GLU A 51 9.93 -11.60 -7.00
CA GLU A 51 11.07 -11.27 -6.13
C GLU A 51 11.10 -9.78 -5.76
N LEU A 52 10.69 -8.88 -6.66
CA LEU A 52 10.50 -7.46 -6.33
C LEU A 52 9.35 -7.25 -5.35
N GLU A 53 8.26 -8.00 -5.47
CA GLU A 53 7.15 -7.97 -4.51
C GLU A 53 7.57 -8.50 -3.13
N LYS A 54 8.46 -9.49 -3.06
CA LYS A 54 9.07 -9.93 -1.79
C LYS A 54 10.01 -8.89 -1.18
N GLN A 55 10.59 -8.02 -2.01
CA GLN A 55 11.40 -6.88 -1.58
C GLN A 55 10.57 -5.63 -1.32
N ALA A 56 9.30 -5.62 -1.74
CA ALA A 56 8.43 -4.49 -1.53
C ALA A 56 8.30 -4.26 -0.03
N ASP A 57 8.34 -2.99 0.34
CA ASP A 57 8.18 -2.59 1.72
C ASP A 57 6.90 -3.22 2.30
N PRO A 58 6.99 -4.01 3.39
CA PRO A 58 5.84 -4.71 3.96
C PRO A 58 4.67 -3.78 4.29
N ALA A 59 4.95 -2.52 4.62
CA ALA A 59 3.92 -1.53 4.90
C ALA A 59 3.24 -1.03 3.63
N LEU A 60 3.98 -0.88 2.53
CA LEU A 60 3.40 -0.57 1.22
C LEU A 60 2.56 -1.73 0.68
N ALA A 61 3.04 -2.96 0.83
CA ALA A 61 2.28 -4.16 0.46
C ALA A 61 0.98 -4.28 1.28
N LEU A 62 1.05 -4.00 2.58
CA LEU A 62 -0.11 -3.94 3.45
C LEU A 62 -1.10 -2.86 2.98
N LEU A 63 -0.62 -1.65 2.68
CA LEU A 63 -1.45 -0.55 2.19
C LEU A 63 -2.19 -0.93 0.89
N HIS A 64 -1.49 -1.49 -0.09
CA HIS A 64 -2.10 -1.95 -1.34
C HIS A 64 -3.15 -3.05 -1.13
N LYS A 65 -2.90 -3.96 -0.18
CA LYS A 65 -3.87 -4.98 0.19
C LYS A 65 -5.13 -4.37 0.80
N LEU A 66 -4.96 -3.36 1.66
CA LEU A 66 -6.08 -2.70 2.34
C LEU A 66 -6.93 -1.85 1.40
N THR A 67 -6.32 -1.10 0.48
CA THR A 67 -7.06 -0.28 -0.50
C THR A 67 -7.84 -1.13 -1.50
N ARG A 68 -7.42 -2.37 -1.76
CA ARG A 68 -8.12 -3.33 -2.63
C ARG A 68 -9.17 -4.19 -1.91
N THR A 69 -9.33 -4.01 -0.60
CA THR A 69 -10.28 -4.77 0.22
C THR A 69 -11.47 -3.89 0.57
N ASP A 70 -12.63 -4.14 -0.03
CA ASP A 70 -13.82 -3.29 0.16
C ASP A 70 -14.48 -3.45 1.54
N ASP A 71 -14.39 -4.64 2.13
CA ASP A 71 -15.01 -4.95 3.42
C ASP A 71 -14.17 -4.45 4.62
N ALA A 72 -14.77 -3.54 5.41
CA ALA A 72 -14.12 -2.96 6.59
C ALA A 72 -13.78 -4.01 7.67
N GLY A 73 -14.58 -5.06 7.81
CA GLY A 73 -14.32 -6.15 8.76
C GLY A 73 -13.09 -6.97 8.37
N ILE A 74 -12.91 -7.27 7.09
CA ILE A 74 -11.71 -7.91 6.54
C ILE A 74 -10.52 -6.99 6.70
N ARG A 75 -10.62 -5.70 6.37
CA ARG A 75 -9.53 -4.72 6.57
C ARG A 75 -9.08 -4.67 8.02
N GLY A 76 -10.01 -4.59 8.97
CA GLY A 76 -9.70 -4.61 10.41
C GLY A 76 -8.98 -5.89 10.86
N ARG A 77 -9.36 -7.06 10.33
CA ARG A 77 -8.64 -8.32 10.62
C ARG A 77 -7.23 -8.32 10.04
N VAL A 78 -7.06 -7.84 8.81
CA VAL A 78 -5.76 -7.72 8.14
C VAL A 78 -4.86 -6.74 8.91
N LEU A 79 -5.36 -5.57 9.26
CA LEU A 79 -4.65 -4.58 10.07
C LEU A 79 -4.18 -5.18 11.40
N ARG A 80 -5.06 -5.84 12.16
CA ARG A 80 -4.67 -6.47 13.42
C ARG A 80 -3.59 -7.54 13.24
N HIS A 81 -3.72 -8.38 12.21
CA HIS A 81 -2.76 -9.44 11.94
C HIS A 81 -1.33 -8.91 11.67
N HIS A 82 -1.22 -7.79 10.96
CA HIS A 82 0.07 -7.22 10.55
C HIS A 82 0.64 -6.19 11.54
N MET A 83 -0.23 -5.44 12.23
CA MET A 83 0.19 -4.32 13.08
C MET A 83 0.18 -4.64 14.58
N VAL A 84 -0.47 -5.70 15.04
CA VAL A 84 -0.49 -6.03 16.47
C VAL A 84 0.60 -7.06 16.78
N PRO A 85 1.45 -6.84 17.81
CA PRO A 85 2.39 -7.85 18.29
C PRO A 85 1.68 -9.17 18.62
N GLN A 86 2.21 -10.29 18.13
CA GLN A 86 1.56 -11.59 18.31
C GLN A 86 2.03 -12.26 19.60
N THR A 87 1.08 -12.70 20.40
CA THR A 87 1.32 -13.35 21.71
C THR A 87 1.19 -14.86 21.65
N SER A 88 0.66 -15.43 20.56
CA SER A 88 0.56 -16.88 20.35
C SER A 88 0.63 -17.25 18.88
N VAL A 89 1.01 -18.50 18.60
CA VAL A 89 1.01 -19.10 17.27
C VAL A 89 0.18 -20.39 17.31
N LYS A 90 -0.68 -20.58 16.31
CA LYS A 90 -1.41 -21.83 16.13
C LYS A 90 -0.53 -22.88 15.48
N LEU A 91 -0.39 -24.02 16.14
CA LEU A 91 0.32 -25.19 15.65
C LEU A 91 -0.57 -26.00 14.68
N PRO A 92 0.03 -26.87 13.84
CA PRO A 92 -0.72 -27.69 12.89
C PRO A 92 -1.75 -28.64 13.53
N ASP A 93 -1.56 -28.97 14.81
CA ASP A 93 -2.47 -29.77 15.63
C ASP A 93 -3.63 -28.96 16.24
N GLY A 94 -3.71 -27.66 15.92
CA GLY A 94 -4.73 -26.74 16.42
C GLY A 94 -4.46 -26.17 17.80
N THR A 95 -3.35 -26.54 18.46
CA THR A 95 -2.99 -26.00 19.77
C THR A 95 -2.38 -24.59 19.63
N GLU A 96 -2.59 -23.73 20.63
CA GLU A 96 -1.99 -22.39 20.67
C GLU A 96 -0.72 -22.43 21.53
N MET A 97 0.42 -22.13 20.92
CA MET A 97 1.69 -21.99 21.61
C MET A 97 1.92 -20.52 21.95
N PRO A 98 2.03 -20.14 23.24
CA PRO A 98 2.32 -18.76 23.61
C PRO A 98 3.75 -18.38 23.20
N LEU A 99 3.91 -17.16 22.70
CA LEU A 99 5.19 -16.56 22.37
C LEU A 99 5.69 -15.75 23.58
N SER A 100 6.84 -16.12 24.12
CA SER A 100 7.53 -15.38 25.18
C SER A 100 8.99 -15.19 24.81
N PRO A 101 9.42 -13.97 24.39
CA PRO A 101 8.63 -12.74 24.30
C PRO A 101 7.63 -12.73 23.12
N PRO A 102 6.61 -11.84 23.12
CA PRO A 102 5.70 -11.66 21.99
C PRO A 102 6.48 -11.38 20.69
N ALA A 103 6.02 -11.94 19.57
CA ALA A 103 6.58 -11.60 18.27
C ALA A 103 6.26 -10.14 17.93
N PRO A 104 7.23 -9.37 17.41
CA PRO A 104 6.98 -8.01 16.99
C PRO A 104 5.93 -7.97 15.87
N ALA A 105 5.23 -6.84 15.76
CA ALA A 105 4.35 -6.57 14.63
C ALA A 105 5.13 -6.69 13.31
N GLN A 106 4.48 -7.21 12.28
CA GLN A 106 5.08 -7.35 10.94
C GLN A 106 5.27 -5.98 10.28
N VAL A 107 4.39 -5.02 10.60
CA VAL A 107 4.46 -3.63 10.13
C VAL A 107 4.29 -2.71 11.34
N SER A 108 5.25 -1.83 11.58
CA SER A 108 5.13 -0.82 12.64
C SER A 108 4.17 0.31 12.22
N PRO A 109 3.53 1.01 13.18
CA PRO A 109 2.70 2.18 12.86
C PRO A 109 3.48 3.24 12.06
N ALA A 110 4.74 3.51 12.42
CA ALA A 110 5.60 4.45 11.71
C ALA A 110 5.90 4.03 10.25
N ALA A 111 6.11 2.73 10.01
CA ALA A 111 6.33 2.22 8.65
C ALA A 111 5.07 2.38 7.79
N LEU A 112 3.89 2.10 8.36
CA LEU A 112 2.62 2.32 7.66
C LEU A 112 2.36 3.80 7.38
N ALA A 113 2.67 4.69 8.32
CA ALA A 113 2.55 6.14 8.09
C ALA A 113 3.44 6.60 6.92
N THR A 114 4.69 6.13 6.87
CA THR A 114 5.62 6.41 5.77
C THR A 114 5.09 5.87 4.44
N ALA A 115 4.52 4.67 4.42
CA ALA A 115 3.95 4.07 3.21
C ALA A 115 2.73 4.87 2.70
N ILE A 116 1.86 5.32 3.61
CA ILE A 116 0.71 6.17 3.27
C ILE A 116 1.19 7.50 2.69
N GLU A 117 2.17 8.15 3.33
CA GLU A 117 2.75 9.39 2.82
C GLU A 117 3.33 9.20 1.41
N GLY A 118 4.12 8.14 1.20
CA GLY A 118 4.70 7.82 -0.09
C GLY A 118 3.65 7.58 -1.17
N ALA A 119 2.59 6.84 -0.83
CA ALA A 119 1.48 6.57 -1.75
C ALA A 119 0.74 7.86 -2.16
N ILE A 120 0.40 8.71 -1.18
CA ILE A 120 -0.26 10.00 -1.45
C ILE A 120 0.65 10.91 -2.27
N ASN A 121 1.93 11.03 -1.91
CA ASN A 121 2.90 11.83 -2.67
C ASN A 121 3.01 11.35 -4.13
N SER A 122 3.07 10.03 -4.34
CA SER A 122 3.12 9.44 -5.67
C SER A 122 1.87 9.81 -6.48
N VAL A 123 0.69 9.58 -5.92
CA VAL A 123 -0.61 9.89 -6.56
C VAL A 123 -0.71 11.37 -6.90
N MET A 124 -0.40 12.27 -5.96
CA MET A 124 -0.48 13.73 -6.18
C MET A 124 0.50 14.25 -7.24
N ASN A 125 1.57 13.51 -7.54
CA ASN A 125 2.52 13.86 -8.61
C ASN A 125 2.13 13.28 -9.98
N MET A 126 1.08 12.46 -10.07
CA MET A 126 0.61 11.91 -11.34
C MET A 126 -0.24 12.92 -12.10
N ALA A 127 -0.05 13.00 -13.43
CA ALA A 127 -0.88 13.81 -14.32
C ALA A 127 -2.21 13.11 -14.63
N VAL A 128 -3.05 12.93 -13.61
CA VAL A 128 -4.36 12.27 -13.67
C VAL A 128 -5.45 13.28 -13.30
N ASP A 129 -6.70 12.97 -13.66
CA ASP A 129 -7.88 13.77 -13.30
C ASP A 129 -7.92 14.09 -11.79
N PRO A 130 -8.05 15.38 -11.40
CA PRO A 130 -8.14 15.80 -10.00
C PRO A 130 -9.20 15.08 -9.16
N ASP A 131 -10.31 14.65 -9.77
CA ASP A 131 -11.37 13.93 -9.05
C ASP A 131 -10.98 12.49 -8.74
N VAL A 132 -10.24 11.85 -9.64
CA VAL A 132 -9.65 10.52 -9.41
C VAL A 132 -8.57 10.60 -8.32
N LEU A 133 -7.70 11.62 -8.38
CA LEU A 133 -6.69 11.86 -7.34
C LEU A 133 -7.34 12.02 -5.96
N ARG A 134 -8.42 12.79 -5.88
CA ARG A 134 -9.17 13.02 -4.63
C ARG A 134 -9.85 11.75 -4.14
N ALA A 135 -10.45 10.96 -5.02
CA ALA A 135 -11.09 9.69 -4.66
C ALA A 135 -10.06 8.71 -4.06
N THR A 136 -8.91 8.54 -4.72
CA THR A 136 -7.82 7.70 -4.21
C THR A 136 -7.28 8.22 -2.88
N ALA A 137 -7.14 9.53 -2.69
CA ALA A 137 -6.71 10.11 -1.43
C ALA A 137 -7.70 9.84 -0.28
N GLU A 138 -9.02 9.86 -0.55
CA GLU A 138 -10.05 9.52 0.45
C GLU A 138 -10.11 8.01 0.76
N GLU A 139 -9.86 7.14 -0.21
CA GLU A 139 -9.72 5.69 0.03
C GLU A 139 -8.54 5.43 0.98
N VAL A 140 -7.38 6.02 0.70
CA VAL A 140 -6.19 5.91 1.55
C VAL A 140 -6.45 6.53 2.93
N ARG A 141 -7.21 7.63 3.01
CA ARG A 141 -7.62 8.24 4.29
C ARG A 141 -8.52 7.33 5.10
N THR A 142 -9.41 6.60 4.46
CA THR A 142 -10.30 5.63 5.12
C THR A 142 -9.46 4.51 5.75
N VAL A 143 -8.52 3.96 4.99
CA VAL A 143 -7.57 2.96 5.52
C VAL A 143 -6.75 3.52 6.68
N ALA A 144 -6.28 4.77 6.60
CA ALA A 144 -5.53 5.41 7.68
C ALA A 144 -6.35 5.56 8.98
N LYS A 145 -7.64 5.90 8.89
CA LYS A 145 -8.54 5.99 10.05
C LYS A 145 -8.74 4.63 10.72
N GLU A 146 -8.94 3.58 9.92
CA GLU A 146 -9.09 2.21 10.42
C GLU A 146 -7.78 1.70 11.04
N ALA A 147 -6.64 2.01 10.43
CA ALA A 147 -5.33 1.70 10.99
C ALA A 147 -5.14 2.39 12.34
N ARG A 148 -5.50 3.68 12.47
CA ARG A 148 -5.44 4.41 13.74
C ARG A 148 -6.26 3.72 14.83
N ALA A 149 -7.45 3.21 14.51
CA ALA A 149 -8.26 2.47 15.48
C ALA A 149 -7.52 1.24 16.03
N VAL A 150 -6.82 0.49 15.15
CA VAL A 150 -5.99 -0.64 15.58
C VAL A 150 -4.75 -0.21 16.37
N VAL A 151 -4.13 0.92 16.02
CA VAL A 151 -2.99 1.45 16.78
C VAL A 151 -3.42 1.85 18.20
N VAL A 152 -4.59 2.50 18.35
CA VAL A 152 -5.17 2.84 19.67
C VAL A 152 -5.45 1.60 20.52
N GLU A 153 -5.86 0.49 19.90
CA GLU A 153 -6.13 -0.77 20.61
C GLU A 153 -4.85 -1.44 21.14
N ALA A 154 -3.72 -1.31 20.44
CA ALA A 154 -2.55 -2.16 20.64
C ALA A 154 -1.28 -1.46 21.13
N TYR A 155 -1.23 -0.13 21.05
CA TYR A 155 -0.04 0.68 21.34
C TYR A 155 -0.31 1.75 22.39
N PRO A 156 0.73 2.24 23.09
CA PRO A 156 0.58 3.33 24.04
C PRO A 156 0.28 4.65 23.32
N GLN A 157 -0.25 5.63 24.07
CA GLN A 157 -0.78 6.87 23.51
C GLN A 157 0.27 7.66 22.73
N GLU A 158 1.54 7.61 23.12
CA GLU A 158 2.63 8.30 22.44
C GLU A 158 2.76 7.86 20.98
N VAL A 159 2.62 6.55 20.71
CA VAL A 159 2.69 5.99 19.36
C VAL A 159 1.46 6.36 18.54
N VAL A 160 0.29 6.47 19.18
CA VAL A 160 -0.95 6.93 18.54
C VAL A 160 -0.81 8.38 18.08
N ASP A 161 -0.21 9.21 18.93
CA ASP A 161 -0.01 10.63 18.67
C ASP A 161 1.02 10.82 17.55
N GLU A 162 2.18 10.15 17.61
CA GLU A 162 3.19 10.15 16.53
C GLU A 162 2.59 9.72 15.18
N PHE A 163 1.79 8.65 15.17
CA PHE A 163 1.12 8.18 13.95
C PHE A 163 0.14 9.22 13.39
N SER A 164 -0.59 9.91 14.27
CA SER A 164 -1.57 10.92 13.88
C SER A 164 -0.88 12.21 13.39
N GLU A 165 0.18 12.63 14.06
CA GLU A 165 0.99 13.80 13.69
C GLU A 165 1.67 13.61 12.33
N ALA A 166 2.19 12.42 12.05
CA ALA A 166 2.80 12.09 10.76
C ALA A 166 1.79 12.20 9.59
N LEU A 167 0.54 11.77 9.79
CA LEU A 167 -0.46 11.69 8.72
C LEU A 167 -1.27 12.98 8.53
N THR A 168 -1.37 13.82 9.55
CA THR A 168 -2.12 15.08 9.49
C THR A 168 -1.69 15.99 8.34
N PRO A 169 -0.40 16.37 8.18
CA PRO A 169 0.03 17.25 7.09
C PRO A 169 -0.17 16.61 5.70
N VAL A 170 -0.03 15.29 5.60
CA VAL A 170 -0.20 14.53 4.35
C VAL A 170 -1.62 14.72 3.80
N PHE A 171 -2.63 14.47 4.64
CA PHE A 171 -4.03 14.60 4.24
C PHE A 171 -4.49 16.05 4.14
N SER A 172 -3.98 16.98 4.95
CA SER A 172 -4.29 18.40 4.82
C SER A 172 -3.88 18.96 3.45
N ARG A 173 -2.76 18.49 2.90
CA ARG A 173 -2.29 18.88 1.56
C ARG A 173 -3.08 18.18 0.45
N ALA A 174 -3.35 16.89 0.58
CA ALA A 174 -4.03 16.11 -0.46
C ALA A 174 -5.55 16.41 -0.54
N LEU A 175 -6.17 16.76 0.58
CA LEU A 175 -7.61 16.96 0.71
C LEU A 175 -7.87 18.33 1.36
N PRO A 176 -7.58 19.44 0.67
CA PRO A 176 -7.87 20.77 1.19
C PRO A 176 -9.38 20.91 1.43
N PRO A 177 -9.79 21.66 2.46
CA PRO A 177 -11.21 21.89 2.74
C PRO A 177 -11.86 22.50 1.49
N LYS A 178 -13.01 21.93 1.09
CA LYS A 178 -13.79 22.44 -0.03
C LYS A 178 -14.13 23.91 0.26
N PRO A 179 -13.89 24.85 -0.67
CA PRO A 179 -14.26 26.24 -0.44
C PRO A 179 -15.75 26.29 -0.12
N MET A 180 -16.10 26.92 1.01
CA MET A 180 -17.49 27.11 1.39
C MET A 180 -18.17 27.87 0.26
N SER A 181 -19.15 27.23 -0.38
CA SER A 181 -20.05 27.91 -1.30
C SER A 181 -20.59 29.15 -0.60
N GLU A 182 -20.38 30.33 -1.21
CA GLU A 182 -20.88 31.59 -0.69
C GLU A 182 -22.37 31.46 -0.34
N PRO A 183 -22.85 32.03 0.78
CA PRO A 183 -24.25 32.01 1.11
C PRO A 183 -25.03 32.67 -0.03
N SER A 184 -25.80 31.86 -0.75
CA SER A 184 -26.75 32.32 -1.75
C SER A 184 -27.67 33.32 -1.07
N LEU A 185 -27.49 34.61 -1.37
CA LEU A 185 -28.40 35.67 -0.97
C LEU A 185 -29.77 35.32 -1.54
N VAL A 186 -30.68 34.91 -0.64
CA VAL A 186 -32.09 34.74 -0.96
C VAL A 186 -32.62 36.13 -1.30
N GLU A 187 -32.95 36.35 -2.58
CA GLU A 187 -33.68 37.56 -2.98
C GLU A 187 -35.04 37.57 -2.26
N PRO A 188 -35.43 38.68 -1.62
CA PRO A 188 -36.76 38.79 -1.06
C PRO A 188 -37.76 38.91 -2.22
N SER A 189 -38.60 37.88 -2.40
CA SER A 189 -39.80 37.98 -3.23
C SER A 189 -40.64 39.16 -2.74
N ALA A 190 -40.68 40.21 -3.54
CA ALA A 190 -41.62 41.30 -3.37
C ALA A 190 -43.03 40.79 -3.70
N GLU A 191 -43.87 40.67 -2.69
CA GLU A 191 -45.33 40.63 -2.88
C GLU A 191 -45.80 42.03 -3.31
N ALA A 192 -46.41 42.10 -4.49
CA ALA A 192 -47.31 43.17 -4.91
C ALA A 192 -48.36 42.60 -5.86
#